data_AF-A0A396IT77-F1
#
_entry.id   AF-A0A396IT77-F1
#
_cell.length_a   1.000
_cell.length_b   1.000
_cell.length_c   1.000
_cell.angle_alpha   90.00
_cell.angle_beta   90.00
_cell.angle_gamma   90.00
#
_symmetry.space_group_name_H-M   'P 1'
#
loop_
_entity.id
_entity.type
_entity.pdbx_description
1 polymer ?
#
loop_
_entity_poly.entity_id
_entity_poly.type
_entity_poly.pdbx_seq_one_letter_code
_entity_poly.pdbx_strand_id
1 'polypeptide(L)'
;MNKMRLQELCHQRKWSLPKYSALNVDGPPHKPSFKGSVFVNGLTFTSDAFHSSKEAHNQAALKALLNFSSPSSSTLLSSLFWFCFVSLKRYIFLILPWR
;
A
#
# COMPACT_ATOMS: atom_id res chain seq x y z
N MET A 1 -12.36 -14.38 -2.36
CA MET A 1 -12.12 -14.85 -0.98
C MET A 1 -10.86 -14.16 -0.42
N ASN A 2 -10.79 -12.83 -0.51
CA ASN A 2 -9.56 -12.07 -0.21
C ASN A 2 -9.63 -11.28 1.08
N LYS A 3 -10.84 -11.07 1.62
CA LYS A 3 -11.07 -10.43 2.92
C LYS A 3 -10.42 -11.22 4.07
N MET A 4 -10.62 -12.54 4.10
CA MET A 4 -10.02 -13.42 5.14
C MET A 4 -8.49 -13.48 5.04
N ARG A 5 -7.96 -13.63 3.83
CA ARG A 5 -6.50 -13.64 3.59
C ARG A 5 -5.84 -12.35 4.06
N LEU A 6 -6.46 -11.21 3.78
CA LEU A 6 -5.97 -9.91 4.24
C LEU A 6 -6.03 -9.79 5.77
N GLN A 7 -7.11 -10.27 6.39
CA GLN A 7 -7.26 -10.28 7.84
C GLN A 7 -6.22 -11.17 8.53
N GLU A 8 -5.98 -12.37 7.99
CA GLU A 8 -4.95 -13.29 8.47
C GLU A 8 -3.55 -12.66 8.37
N LEU A 9 -3.24 -12.02 7.24
CA LEU A 9 -1.98 -11.29 7.07
C LEU A 9 -1.84 -10.16 8.10
N CYS A 10 -2.90 -9.39 8.35
CA CYS A 10 -2.89 -8.34 9.37
C CYS A 10 -2.62 -8.92 10.75
N HIS A 11 -3.23 -10.05 11.08
CA HIS A 11 -3.01 -10.72 12.37
C HIS A 11 -1.57 -11.23 12.51
N GLN A 12 -1.06 -11.94 11.49
CA GLN A 12 0.32 -12.45 11.46
C GLN A 12 1.36 -11.32 11.60
N ARG A 13 1.11 -10.16 10.97
CA ARG A 13 2.00 -9.00 11.03
C ARG A 13 1.72 -8.05 12.22
N LYS A 14 0.77 -8.40 13.10
CA LYS A 14 0.32 -7.57 14.23
C LYS A 14 -0.13 -6.16 13.81
N TRP A 15 -0.74 -6.04 12.63
CA TRP A 15 -1.31 -4.79 12.13
C TRP A 15 -2.73 -4.57 12.66
N SER A 16 -3.18 -3.32 12.61
CA SER A 16 -4.57 -2.95 12.89
C SER A 16 -5.52 -3.64 11.90
N LEU A 17 -6.73 -3.93 12.36
CA LEU A 17 -7.78 -4.54 11.53
C LEU A 17 -8.02 -3.75 10.24
N PRO A 18 -8.22 -4.43 9.09
CA PRO A 18 -8.48 -3.77 7.82
C PRO A 18 -9.83 -3.04 7.88
N LYS A 19 -9.86 -1.75 7.56
CA LYS A 19 -11.10 -0.97 7.46
C LYS A 19 -11.58 -0.96 6.01
N TYR A 20 -12.78 -1.46 5.77
CA TYR A 20 -13.41 -1.43 4.45
C TYR A 20 -14.34 -0.24 4.33
N SER A 21 -14.21 0.50 3.24
CA SER A 21 -15.13 1.56 2.85
C SER A 21 -15.63 1.29 1.44
N ALA A 22 -16.91 1.54 1.19
CA ALA A 22 -17.52 1.42 -0.13
C ALA A 22 -17.94 2.81 -0.58
N LEU A 23 -17.53 3.20 -1.79
CA LEU A 23 -18.06 4.38 -2.45
C LEU A 23 -18.98 3.93 -3.58
N ASN A 24 -20.23 4.35 -3.51
CA ASN A 24 -21.16 4.22 -4.63
C ASN A 24 -20.77 5.27 -5.66
N VAL A 25 -20.48 4.83 -6.88
CA VAL A 25 -20.22 5.73 -8.00
C VAL A 25 -21.49 5.78 -8.81
N ASP A 26 -22.01 6.99 -9.04
CA ASP A 26 -23.15 7.21 -9.91
C ASP A 26 -22.85 6.59 -11.29
N GLY A 27 -23.55 5.49 -11.56
CA GLY A 27 -23.51 4.78 -12.84
C GLY A 27 -24.80 5.04 -13.59
N PRO A 28 -24.85 4.78 -14.91
CA PRO A 28 -26.10 4.81 -15.64
C PRO A 28 -27.18 4.00 -14.89
N PRO A 29 -28.46 4.40 -14.94
CA PRO A 29 -29.52 3.74 -14.15
C PRO A 29 -29.64 2.23 -14.42
N HIS A 30 -29.17 1.76 -15.58
CA HIS A 30 -29.13 0.36 -15.97
C HIS A 30 -27.84 -0.39 -15.58
N LYS A 31 -26.81 0.30 -15.07
CA LYS A 31 -25.48 -0.23 -14.69
C LYS A 31 -24.88 0.55 -13.50
N PRO A 32 -25.33 0.29 -12.26
CA PRO A 32 -24.69 0.87 -11.08
C PRO A 32 -23.23 0.42 -10.98
N SER A 33 -22.39 1.30 -10.43
CA SER A 33 -20.96 1.10 -10.27
C SER A 33 -20.54 1.32 -8.81
N PHE A 34 -19.72 0.42 -8.29
CA PHE A 34 -19.27 0.41 -6.91
C PHE A 34 -17.76 0.40 -6.87
N LYS A 35 -17.16 1.28 -6.08
CA LYS A 35 -15.73 1.28 -5.76
C LYS A 35 -15.54 0.83 -4.32
N GLY A 36 -14.60 -0.09 -4.10
CA GLY A 36 -14.21 -0.56 -2.79
C GLY A 36 -12.88 0.06 -2.40
N SER A 37 -12.76 0.49 -1.16
CA SER A 37 -11.52 0.94 -0.56
C SER A 37 -11.22 0.12 0.69
N VAL A 38 -9.95 -0.22 0.90
CA VAL A 38 -9.48 -0.90 2.11
C VAL A 38 -8.28 -0.17 2.70
N PHE A 39 -8.35 0.13 3.98
CA PHE A 39 -7.28 0.76 4.73
C PHE A 39 -6.57 -0.27 5.61
N VAL A 40 -5.27 -0.46 5.38
CA VAL A 40 -4.41 -1.42 6.09
C VAL A 40 -3.04 -0.79 6.34
N ASN A 41 -2.58 -0.81 7.59
CA ASN A 41 -1.24 -0.37 7.97
C ASN A 41 -0.87 1.05 7.48
N GLY A 42 -1.81 2.00 7.56
CA GLY A 42 -1.60 3.37 7.10
C GLY A 42 -1.76 3.58 5.58
N LEU A 43 -1.97 2.52 4.80
CA LEU A 43 -2.15 2.60 3.35
C LEU A 43 -3.61 2.38 2.98
N THR A 44 -4.12 3.19 2.06
CA THR A 44 -5.45 3.02 1.47
C THR A 44 -5.33 2.45 0.07
N PHE A 45 -5.96 1.30 -0.17
CA PHE A 45 -6.02 0.67 -1.48
C PHE A 45 -7.44 0.77 -2.03
N THR A 46 -7.57 1.34 -3.23
CA THR A 46 -8.86 1.55 -3.89
C THR A 46 -8.98 0.65 -5.13
N SER A 47 -10.12 -0.01 -5.27
CA SER A 47 -10.47 -0.80 -6.44
C SER A 47 -11.01 0.07 -7.55
N ASP A 48 -11.01 -0.49 -8.76
CA ASP A 48 -11.73 0.09 -9.88
C ASP A 48 -13.25 -0.01 -9.66
N ALA A 49 -14.03 0.59 -10.56
CA ALA A 49 -15.49 0.54 -10.50
C ALA A 49 -15.98 -0.84 -10.98
N PHE A 50 -16.73 -1.54 -10.12
CA PHE A 50 -17.33 -2.84 -10.43
C PHE A 50 -18.85 -2.77 -10.32
N HIS A 51 -19.55 -3.68 -10.99
CA HIS A 51 -21.01 -3.77 -10.89
C HIS A 51 -21.50 -4.32 -9.55
N SER A 52 -20.61 -4.93 -8.76
CA SER A 52 -20.93 -5.49 -7.45
C SER A 52 -20.00 -4.93 -6.35
N SER A 53 -20.61 -4.43 -5.26
CA SER A 53 -19.87 -3.99 -4.06
C SER A 53 -18.98 -5.11 -3.47
N LYS A 54 -19.44 -6.37 -3.54
CA LYS A 54 -18.68 -7.53 -3.05
C LYS A 54 -17.39 -7.73 -3.84
N GLU A 55 -17.45 -7.58 -5.16
CA GLU A 55 -16.29 -7.67 -6.05
C GLU A 55 -15.35 -6.50 -5.82
N ALA A 56 -15.88 -5.29 -5.72
CA ALA A 56 -15.09 -4.08 -5.45
C ALA A 56 -14.25 -4.24 -4.16
N HIS A 57 -14.85 -4.72 -3.07
CA HIS A 57 -14.11 -4.97 -1.82
C HIS A 57 -13.08 -6.10 -1.97
N ASN A 58 -13.44 -7.15 -2.70
CA ASN A 58 -12.56 -8.30 -2.92
C ASN A 58 -11.34 -7.93 -3.77
N GLN A 59 -11.51 -7.01 -4.72
CA GLN A 59 -10.45 -6.43 -5.56
C GLN A 59 -9.58 -5.46 -4.78
N ALA A 60 -10.17 -4.58 -3.96
CA ALA A 60 -9.42 -3.71 -3.05
C ALA A 60 -8.50 -4.53 -2.12
N ALA A 61 -9.03 -5.63 -1.56
CA ALA A 61 -8.24 -6.55 -0.73
C ALA A 61 -7.10 -7.24 -1.50
N LEU A 62 -7.32 -7.61 -2.77
CA LEU A 62 -6.25 -8.17 -3.62
C LEU A 62 -5.13 -7.16 -3.85
N LYS A 63 -5.47 -5.92 -4.20
CA LYS A 63 -4.46 -4.86 -4.40
C LYS A 63 -3.60 -4.68 -3.15
N ALA A 64 -4.21 -4.67 -1.97
CA ALA A 64 -3.50 -4.62 -0.70
C ALA A 64 -2.57 -5.84 -0.50
N LEU A 65 -3.09 -7.05 -0.71
CA LEU A 65 -2.31 -8.30 -0.58
C LEU A 65 -1.12 -8.33 -1.53
N LEU A 66 -1.31 -7.98 -2.80
CA LEU A 66 -0.25 -7.92 -3.81
C LEU A 66 0.83 -6.92 -3.42
N ASN A 67 0.44 -5.75 -2.89
CA ASN A 67 1.39 -4.75 -2.43
C ASN A 67 2.22 -5.23 -1.21
N PHE A 68 1.63 -6.04 -0.33
CA PHE A 68 2.34 -6.59 0.83
C PHE A 68 3.13 -7.88 0.53
N SER A 69 2.76 -8.58 -0.54
CA SER A 69 3.40 -9.82 -1.01
C SER A 69 4.52 -9.54 -2.00
N SER A 70 4.42 -8.47 -2.78
CA SER A 70 5.49 -8.02 -3.66
C SER A 70 6.52 -7.24 -2.84
N PRO A 71 7.82 -7.54 -2.94
CA PRO A 71 8.84 -6.62 -2.45
C PRO A 71 8.75 -5.35 -3.30
N SER A 72 8.05 -4.34 -2.79
CA SER A 72 7.87 -3.06 -3.48
C SER A 72 9.24 -2.50 -3.85
N SER A 73 9.50 -2.41 -5.15
CA SER A 73 10.72 -1.90 -5.78
C SER A 73 11.02 -0.43 -5.44
N SER A 74 10.11 0.25 -4.75
CA SER A 74 10.35 1.54 -4.08
C SER A 74 11.39 1.46 -2.94
N THR A 75 11.66 0.27 -2.40
CA THR A 75 12.75 0.09 -1.40
C THR A 75 14.13 0.17 -2.04
N LEU A 76 14.28 -0.16 -3.33
CA LEU A 76 15.59 -0.13 -4.00
C LEU A 76 16.05 1.31 -4.29
N LEU A 77 15.12 2.21 -4.62
CA LEU A 77 15.42 3.64 -4.77
C LEU A 77 15.76 4.30 -3.42
N SER A 78 15.08 3.92 -2.33
CA SER A 78 15.47 4.39 -0.98
C SER A 78 16.79 3.79 -0.49
N SER A 79 17.13 2.55 -0.87
CA SER A 79 18.43 1.93 -0.52
C SER A 79 19.59 2.59 -1.25
N LEU A 80 19.43 3.00 -2.51
CA LEU A 80 20.44 3.80 -3.21
C LEU A 80 20.56 5.21 -2.63
N PHE A 81 19.47 5.81 -2.14
CA PHE A 81 19.53 7.07 -1.38
C PHE A 81 20.20 6.92 -0.02
N TRP A 82 19.98 5.82 0.71
CA TRP A 82 20.66 5.54 1.98
C TRP A 82 22.15 5.28 1.75
N PHE A 83 22.53 4.51 0.72
CA PHE A 83 23.94 4.31 0.38
C PHE A 83 24.62 5.62 -0.04
N CYS A 84 23.93 6.55 -0.70
CA CYS A 84 24.47 7.89 -0.97
C CYS A 84 24.67 8.69 0.33
N PHE A 85 23.72 8.65 1.27
CA PHE A 85 23.80 9.41 2.53
C PHE A 85 24.86 8.85 3.51
N VAL A 86 25.14 7.54 3.48
CA VAL A 86 26.18 6.92 4.32
C VAL A 86 27.58 7.02 3.70
N SER A 87 27.71 7.08 2.38
CA SER A 87 29.00 7.36 1.73
C SER A 87 29.41 8.84 1.76
N LEU A 88 28.47 9.79 1.78
CA LEU A 88 28.82 11.22 1.79
C LEU A 88 29.18 11.77 3.18
N LYS A 89 28.80 11.10 4.27
CA LYS A 89 29.18 11.51 5.64
C LYS A 89 30.55 11.01 6.12
N ARG A 90 31.31 10.36 5.24
CA ARG A 90 32.69 9.92 5.51
C ARG A 90 33.75 10.59 4.63
N TYR A 91 33.34 11.56 3.80
CA TYR A 91 34.23 12.31 2.89
C TYR A 91 34.28 13.84 3.15
N ILE A 92 33.66 14.33 4.23
CA ILE A 92 33.77 15.73 4.68
C ILE A 92 34.71 15.91 5.89
N PHE A 93 35.33 14.82 6.39
CA PHE A 93 36.24 14.88 7.54
C PHE A 93 37.74 14.93 7.18
N LEU A 94 38.11 15.16 5.91
CA LEU A 94 39.52 15.15 5.48
C LEU A 94 40.06 16.47 4.92
N ILE A 95 39.28 17.56 4.93
CA ILE A 95 39.80 18.87 4.52
C ILE A 95 39.22 19.95 5.42
N LEU A 96 39.80 20.13 6.61
CA LEU A 96 39.92 21.41 7.29
C LEU A 96 40.96 21.25 8.42
N PRO A 97 42.09 21.98 8.38
CA PRO A 97 43.14 21.88 9.37
C PRO A 97 42.65 22.52 10.67
N TRP A 98 42.80 21.77 11.77
CA TRP A 98 42.60 22.28 13.12
C TRP A 98 43.57 23.43 13.40
N ARG A 99 43.03 24.61 13.70
CA ARG A 99 43.67 25.60 14.56
C ARG A 99 42.67 26.08 15.59
#